data_AF-A0A1E7FU07-F1
#
_entry.id   AF-A0A1E7FU07-F1
#
_cell.length_a   1.000
_cell.length_b   1.000
_cell.length_c   1.000
_cell.angle_alpha   90.00
_cell.angle_beta   90.00
_cell.angle_gamma   90.00
#
_symmetry.space_group_name_H-M   'P 1'
#
loop_
_entity.id
_entity.type
_entity.pdbx_description
1 polymer ?
#
loop_
_entity_poly.entity_id
_entity_poly.type
_entity_poly.pdbx_seq_one_letter_code
_entity_poly.pdbx_strand_id
1 'polypeptide(L)' 'QQRLLLLRHASKCKMGNACTTKFCAQMKPLWQHMKKCRDKDCSTRHCQSSRCVLTHYRICKSQGKTATCEICGPV' A
#
# COMPACT_ATOMS: atom_id res chain seq x y z
N GLN A 1 11.30 -1.86 -4.80
CA GLN A 1 9.94 -2.15 -4.28
C GLN A 1 9.09 -0.85 -4.24
N GLN A 2 8.33 -0.50 -5.29
CA GLN A 2 7.64 0.81 -5.39
C GLN A 2 6.20 0.84 -4.82
N ARG A 3 5.55 -0.32 -4.65
CA ARG A 3 4.10 -0.35 -4.35
C ARG A 3 3.76 -0.02 -2.89
N LEU A 4 4.57 -0.48 -1.94
CA LEU A 4 4.43 -0.13 -0.52
C LEU A 4 4.55 1.39 -0.31
N LEU A 5 5.53 2.01 -0.98
CA LEU A 5 5.73 3.46 -1.02
C LEU A 5 4.50 4.21 -1.50
N LEU A 6 3.99 3.83 -2.67
CA LEU A 6 2.83 4.48 -3.29
C LEU A 6 1.57 4.31 -2.42
N LEU A 7 1.37 3.15 -1.79
CA LEU A 7 0.26 2.93 -0.85
C LEU A 7 0.40 3.78 0.41
N ARG A 8 1.61 3.89 0.98
CA ARG A 8 1.88 4.80 2.11
C ARG A 8 1.62 6.25 1.73
N HIS A 9 2.04 6.68 0.54
CA HIS A 9 1.73 8.00 0.02
C HIS A 9 0.22 8.18 -0.14
N ALA A 10 -0.47 7.28 -0.85
CA ALA A 10 -1.92 7.34 -1.09
C ALA A 10 -2.73 7.39 0.21
N SER A 11 -2.23 6.76 1.28
CA SER A 11 -2.86 6.80 2.61
C SER A 11 -2.87 8.19 3.25
N LYS A 12 -1.83 9.00 3.00
CA LYS A 12 -1.64 10.34 3.59
C LYS A 12 -1.96 11.49 2.62
N CYS A 13 -1.90 11.24 1.32
CA CYS A 13 -2.03 12.25 0.29
C CYS A 13 -3.44 12.87 0.32
N LYS A 14 -3.57 14.17 0.52
CA LYS A 14 -4.87 14.87 0.48
C LYS A 14 -5.20 15.45 -0.91
N MET A 15 -4.19 15.58 -1.77
CA MET A 15 -4.30 16.24 -3.07
C MET A 15 -5.00 15.40 -4.15
N GLY A 16 -5.11 14.07 -3.96
CA GLY A 16 -5.80 13.19 -4.92
C GLY A 16 -5.23 13.31 -6.34
N ASN A 17 -6.04 13.84 -7.26
CA ASN A 17 -5.69 14.02 -8.67
C ASN A 17 -4.72 15.20 -8.92
N ALA A 18 -4.63 16.15 -8.00
CA ALA A 18 -3.66 17.25 -8.09
C ALA A 18 -2.25 16.82 -7.62
N CYS A 19 -2.08 15.56 -7.20
CA CYS A 19 -0.79 15.06 -6.77
C CYS A 19 0.11 14.74 -7.96
N THR A 20 1.32 15.30 -7.96
CA THR A 20 2.35 15.06 -8.98
C THR A 20 3.05 13.70 -8.85
N THR A 21 2.80 12.96 -7.76
CA THR A 21 3.38 11.63 -7.55
C THR A 21 2.81 10.65 -8.57
N LYS A 22 3.67 10.05 -9.39
CA LYS A 22 3.26 9.06 -10.39
C LYS A 22 2.44 7.94 -9.74
N PHE A 23 1.36 7.56 -10.41
CA PHE A 23 0.40 6.54 -9.95
C PHE A 23 -0.40 6.87 -8.69
N CYS A 24 -0.25 8.06 -8.06
CA CYS A 24 -1.06 8.44 -6.90
C CYS A 24 -2.57 8.41 -7.22
N ALA A 25 -2.98 8.97 -8.36
CA ALA A 25 -4.37 8.98 -8.80
C ALA A 25 -4.99 7.57 -8.93
N GLN A 26 -4.19 6.55 -9.29
CA GLN A 26 -4.64 5.15 -9.38
C GLN A 26 -4.58 4.42 -8.03
N MET A 27 -3.58 4.74 -7.20
CA MET A 27 -3.39 4.10 -5.89
C MET A 27 -4.35 4.65 -4.83
N LYS A 28 -4.84 5.88 -5.00
CA LYS A 28 -5.82 6.51 -4.12
C LYS A 28 -7.16 5.75 -4.05
N PRO A 29 -7.86 5.45 -5.17
CA PRO A 29 -9.09 4.67 -5.14
C PRO A 29 -8.84 3.25 -4.64
N LEU A 30 -7.72 2.61 -5.00
CA LEU A 30 -7.34 1.30 -4.49
C LEU A 30 -7.19 1.32 -2.95
N TRP A 31 -6.53 2.35 -2.40
CA TRP A 31 -6.42 2.53 -0.96
C TRP A 31 -7.81 2.68 -0.31
N GLN A 32 -8.70 3.51 -0.87
CA GLN A 32 -10.05 3.69 -0.35
C GLN A 32 -10.87 2.40 -0.39
N HIS A 33 -10.75 1.62 -1.47
CA HIS A 33 -11.34 0.30 -1.57
C HIS A 33 -10.82 -0.62 -0.46
N MET A 34 -9.49 -0.73 -0.29
CA MET A 34 -8.87 -1.59 0.71
C MET A 34 -9.25 -1.23 2.15
N LYS A 35 -9.60 0.02 2.46
CA LYS A 35 -10.11 0.42 3.78
C LYS A 35 -11.46 -0.22 4.10
N LYS A 36 -12.28 -0.50 3.08
CA LYS A 36 -13.64 -1.05 3.23
C LYS A 36 -13.72 -2.53 2.86
N CYS A 37 -12.81 -3.00 2.01
CA CYS A 37 -12.79 -4.35 1.49
C CYS A 37 -12.37 -5.36 2.56
N ARG A 38 -13.26 -6.31 2.87
CA ARG A 38 -13.01 -7.46 3.75
C ARG A 38 -13.01 -8.79 3.01
N ASP A 39 -13.39 -8.76 1.74
CA ASP A 39 -13.44 -9.92 0.86
C ASP A 39 -12.04 -10.54 0.68
N LYS A 40 -11.97 -11.85 0.84
CA LYS A 40 -10.74 -12.64 0.68
C LYS A 40 -10.46 -12.93 -0.80
N ASP A 41 -11.52 -13.10 -1.59
CA ASP A 41 -11.47 -13.46 -3.01
C ASP A 41 -11.69 -12.25 -3.92
N CYS A 42 -11.42 -11.05 -3.38
CA CYS A 42 -11.66 -9.80 -4.06
C CYS A 42 -10.97 -9.77 -5.43
N SER A 43 -11.75 -9.69 -6.50
CA SER A 43 -11.26 -9.66 -7.88
C SER A 43 -10.73 -8.29 -8.30
N THR A 44 -10.83 -7.27 -7.43
CA THR A 44 -10.27 -5.94 -7.69
C THR A 44 -8.77 -6.06 -7.91
N ARG A 45 -8.33 -5.64 -9.09
CA ARG A 45 -6.92 -5.66 -9.48
C ARG A 45 -6.07 -5.05 -8.38
N HIS A 46 -4.99 -5.73 -8.02
CA HIS A 46 -4.04 -5.25 -7.02
C HIS A 46 -4.56 -5.19 -5.57
N CYS A 47 -5.82 -5.50 -5.27
CA CYS A 47 -6.34 -5.46 -3.89
C CYS A 47 -5.64 -6.49 -2.99
N GLN A 48 -5.75 -7.78 -3.32
CA GLN A 48 -5.19 -8.87 -2.51
C GLN A 48 -3.67 -8.71 -2.32
N SER A 49 -2.95 -8.57 -3.43
CA SER A 49 -1.49 -8.36 -3.42
C SER A 49 -1.07 -7.12 -2.59
N SER A 50 -1.78 -5.99 -2.70
CA SER A 50 -1.49 -4.80 -1.88
C SER A 50 -1.79 -5.03 -0.40
N ARG A 51 -2.86 -5.77 -0.07
CA ARG A 51 -3.20 -6.13 1.32
C ARG A 51 -2.11 -7.00 1.94
N CYS A 52 -1.62 -8.01 1.23
CA CYS A 52 -0.54 -8.87 1.71
C CYS A 52 0.71 -8.07 2.07
N VAL A 53 1.15 -7.17 1.19
CA VAL A 53 2.34 -6.32 1.41
C VAL A 53 2.15 -5.39 2.61
N LEU A 54 0.97 -4.80 2.79
CA LEU A 54 0.68 -3.94 3.95
C LEU A 54 0.62 -4.72 5.27
N THR A 55 0.02 -5.90 5.26
CA THR A 55 -0.04 -6.79 6.43
C THR A 55 1.37 -7.20 6.83
N HIS A 56 2.17 -7.65 5.87
CA HIS A 56 3.58 -7.98 6.08
C HIS A 56 4.35 -6.78 6.67
N TYR A 57 4.21 -5.58 6.09
CA TYR A 57 4.86 -4.38 6.62
C TYR A 57 4.47 -4.07 8.06
N ARG A 58 3.19 -4.23 8.45
CA ARG A 58 2.75 -4.02 9.84
C ARG A 58 3.43 -4.99 10.80
N ILE A 59 3.51 -6.27 10.43
CA ILE A 59 4.15 -7.32 11.23
C ILE A 59 5.66 -7.07 11.32
N CYS A 60 6.32 -6.82 10.19
CA CYS A 60 7.75 -6.48 10.16
C CYS A 60 8.06 -5.24 10.97
N LYS A 61 7.20 -4.21 10.91
CA LYS A 61 7.36 -2.99 11.71
C LYS A 61 7.22 -3.29 13.21
N SER A 62 6.24 -4.10 13.63
CA SER A 62 6.11 -4.49 15.03
C SER A 62 7.28 -5.35 15.52
N GLN A 63 7.96 -6.06 14.62
CA GLN A 63 9.14 -6.87 14.96
C GLN A 63 10.46 -6.10 14.81
N GLY A 64 10.45 -4.82 14.41
CA GLY A 64 11.67 -4.03 14.16
C GLY A 64 12.50 -4.49 12.96
N LYS A 65 11.95 -5.37 12.09
CA LYS A 65 12.68 -6.00 10.97
C LYS A 65 12.53 -5.27 9.64
N THR A 66 11.88 -4.10 9.60
CA THR A 66 11.65 -3.39 8.33
C THR A 66 12.94 -3.00 7.61
N ALA A 67 14.03 -2.73 8.35
CA ALA A 67 15.31 -2.34 7.77
C ALA A 67 16.07 -3.51 7.12
N THR A 68 15.91 -4.73 7.64
CA THR A 68 16.59 -5.94 7.16
C THR A 68 15.70 -6.81 6.25
N CYS A 69 14.45 -6.41 6.05
CA CYS A 69 13.49 -7.15 5.25
C CYS A 69 13.59 -6.75 3.77
N GLU A 70 13.78 -7.73 2.89
CA GLU A 70 13.89 -7.54 1.43
C GLU A 70 12.63 -6.95 0.77
N ILE A 71 11.48 -7.08 1.43
CA ILE A 71 10.18 -6.58 0.95
C ILE A 71 9.90 -5.16 1.51
N CYS A 72 10.29 -4.90 2.76
CA CYS A 72 10.02 -3.63 3.45
C CYS A 72 11.15 -2.60 3.34
N GLY A 73 12.39 -3.05 3.19
CA GLY A 73 13.61 -2.23 3.06
C GLY A 73 14.05 -2.07 1.61
N PRO A 74 15.23 -1.46 1.41
CA PRO A 74 15.30 -0.01 1.24
C PRO A 74 14.35 0.43 0.11
N VAL A 75 13.39 1.19 0.58
CA VAL A 75 12.53 2.10 -0.18
C VAL A 75 13.32 3.36 -0.46
#